data_AF-A0A3M7J711-F1
#
_entry.id   AF-A0A3M7J711-F1
#
_cell.length_a   1.000
_cell.length_b   1.000
_cell.length_c   1.000
_cell.angle_alpha   90.00
_cell.angle_beta   90.00
_cell.angle_gamma   90.00
#
_symmetry.space_group_name_H-M   'P 1'
#
loop_
_entity.id
_entity.type
_entity.pdbx_description
1 polymer ?
#
loop_
_entity_poly.entity_id
_entity_poly.type
_entity_poly.pdbx_seq_one_letter_code
_entity_poly.pdbx_strand_id
1 'polypeptide(L)'
;MQLSEYLSQEEVTQLNQAFNIALQHDLALVFWTGISPELARDWARRNGLKTLTMAMGDLYTDNVRKPVRSAKPGKSNKSWSRYMKGASWLFAQHACQGRCAIVLTNAPPHVYSQRKHSNYREIEEPILKGFEADRRTIQIDYVHPKIPGAAGFRYQVWPEDRSAEWLGFFECIAIKDIVKRFIQGTFVRRLKRVEETESVSTTGYERSVFLATVDEKSKTEIMQEKNSIKQKNVEVQQLAARQAAEDKKAAKRLKLEKEQQAAQDKKAAKRLKLEREQQAAEDKKAAKRLKLKEEQQAAQEKKAAKRLKLERERQAAQEKKAAKRLKLEREQQATQDKKAAKRLKFEREQQAAQDKKAAKRLKLEKEQQAAQDKKAAKRLKLEKEQQAAQDKKAAKRLKLEKQQRAA
;
A
#
# COMPACT_ATOMS: atom_id res chain seq x y z
N MET A 1 -2.90 22.33 0.95
CA MET A 1 -3.80 21.98 2.08
C MET A 1 -3.09 22.34 3.39
N GLN A 2 -3.78 22.39 4.52
CA GLN A 2 -3.14 22.56 5.83
C GLN A 2 -3.39 21.35 6.75
N LEU A 3 -2.35 20.90 7.46
CA LEU A 3 -2.44 19.78 8.42
C LEU A 3 -3.41 20.06 9.59
N SER A 4 -3.57 21.34 9.95
CA SER A 4 -4.54 21.86 10.92
C SER A 4 -6.00 21.59 10.55
N GLU A 5 -6.33 21.34 9.28
CA GLU A 5 -7.66 20.90 8.85
C GLU A 5 -7.96 19.45 9.26
N TYR A 6 -6.92 18.68 9.60
CA TYR A 6 -6.97 17.23 9.80
C TYR A 6 -6.74 16.76 11.24
N LEU A 7 -5.80 17.36 11.98
CA LEU A 7 -5.39 16.92 13.31
C LEU A 7 -5.28 18.08 14.30
N SER A 8 -5.48 17.79 15.58
CA SER A 8 -5.05 18.68 16.67
C SER A 8 -3.53 18.62 16.88
N GLN A 9 -2.95 19.65 17.49
CA GLN A 9 -1.51 19.70 17.77
C GLN A 9 -1.05 18.56 18.70
N GLU A 10 -1.92 18.10 19.60
CA GLU A 10 -1.67 16.94 20.45
C GLU A 10 -1.61 15.63 19.64
N GLU A 11 -2.56 15.42 18.73
CA GLU A 11 -2.59 14.24 17.85
C GLU A 11 -1.37 14.19 16.92
N VAL A 12 -0.94 15.34 16.39
CA VAL A 12 0.31 15.48 15.61
C VAL A 12 1.52 15.08 16.45
N THR A 13 1.58 15.52 17.72
CA THR A 13 2.69 15.22 18.63
C THR A 13 2.75 13.73 18.96
N GLN A 14 1.60 13.11 19.28
CA GLN A 14 1.48 11.67 19.55
C GLN A 14 1.87 10.81 18.33
N LEU A 15 1.41 11.18 17.13
CA LEU A 15 1.75 10.47 15.89
C LEU A 15 3.24 10.60 15.54
N ASN A 16 3.81 11.80 15.64
CA ASN A 16 5.24 12.02 15.38
C ASN A 16 6.12 11.26 16.39
N GLN A 17 5.71 11.18 17.67
CA GLN A 17 6.43 10.38 18.66
C GLN A 17 6.40 8.88 18.30
N ALA A 18 5.24 8.35 17.92
CA ALA A 18 5.10 6.95 17.48
C ALA A 18 5.94 6.67 16.21
N PHE A 19 5.89 7.56 15.21
CA PHE A 19 6.64 7.41 13.97
C PHE A 19 8.15 7.56 14.15
N ASN A 20 8.63 8.47 15.00
CA ASN A 20 10.06 8.60 15.30
C ASN A 20 10.63 7.31 15.91
N ILE A 21 9.90 6.67 16.82
CA ILE A 21 10.30 5.39 17.44
C ILE A 21 10.17 4.24 16.42
N ALA A 22 9.04 4.13 15.73
CA ALA A 22 8.77 3.01 14.84
C ALA A 22 9.64 3.01 13.56
N LEU A 23 10.02 4.18 13.04
CA LEU A 23 10.68 4.36 11.74
C LEU A 23 12.16 4.75 11.87
N GLN A 24 12.74 4.68 13.07
CA GLN A 24 14.10 5.14 13.38
C GLN A 24 15.18 4.55 12.44
N HIS A 25 15.02 3.28 12.06
CA HIS A 25 15.97 2.52 11.24
C HIS A 25 15.42 2.16 9.84
N ASP A 26 14.21 2.62 9.49
CA ASP A 26 13.56 2.25 8.23
C ASP A 26 14.02 3.18 7.10
N LEU A 27 14.79 2.65 6.14
CA LEU A 27 15.23 3.38 4.94
C LEU A 27 14.14 3.52 3.87
N ALA A 28 13.08 2.69 3.94
CA ALA A 28 11.96 2.71 3.01
C ALA A 28 10.62 2.52 3.73
N LEU A 29 9.61 3.29 3.35
CA LEU A 29 8.25 3.25 3.93
C LEU A 29 7.24 2.66 2.92
N VAL A 30 6.28 1.88 3.41
CA VAL A 30 5.33 1.14 2.56
C VAL A 30 3.95 1.82 2.50
N PHE A 31 3.62 2.31 1.31
CA PHE A 31 2.32 2.86 0.92
C PHE A 31 1.55 1.83 0.08
N TRP A 32 0.25 2.02 -0.13
CA TRP A 32 -0.55 1.09 -0.94
C TRP A 32 -1.81 1.72 -1.52
N THR A 33 -2.21 1.28 -2.71
CA THR A 33 -3.49 1.67 -3.34
C THR A 33 -4.06 0.53 -4.20
N GLY A 34 -5.38 0.36 -4.18
CA GLY A 34 -6.07 -0.72 -4.91
C GLY A 34 -5.95 -2.14 -4.30
N ILE A 35 -5.16 -2.29 -3.23
CA ILE A 35 -4.88 -3.56 -2.53
C ILE A 35 -5.62 -3.61 -1.17
N SER A 36 -5.78 -4.80 -0.58
CA SER A 36 -6.32 -4.95 0.78
C SER A 36 -5.28 -4.60 1.86
N PRO A 37 -5.70 -4.06 3.02
CA PRO A 37 -4.78 -3.71 4.10
C PRO A 37 -4.12 -4.94 4.74
N GLU A 38 -4.72 -6.14 4.68
CA GLU A 38 -4.03 -7.38 5.09
C GLU A 38 -2.82 -7.68 4.18
N LEU A 39 -3.02 -7.73 2.85
CA LEU A 39 -1.94 -8.04 1.91
C LEU A 39 -0.82 -6.99 1.98
N ALA A 40 -1.15 -5.73 2.23
CA ALA A 40 -0.15 -4.68 2.46
C ALA A 40 0.65 -4.90 3.77
N ARG A 41 -0.01 -5.22 4.88
CA ARG A 41 0.65 -5.55 6.16
C ARG A 41 1.53 -6.79 6.05
N ASP A 42 1.05 -7.84 5.39
CA ASP A 42 1.77 -9.11 5.27
C ASP A 42 2.96 -9.01 4.31
N TRP A 43 2.82 -8.27 3.20
CA TRP A 43 3.95 -7.97 2.32
C TRP A 43 5.02 -7.16 3.05
N ALA A 44 4.63 -6.10 3.76
CA ALA A 44 5.56 -5.26 4.51
C ALA A 44 6.32 -6.06 5.58
N ARG A 45 5.59 -6.87 6.39
CA ARG A 45 6.19 -7.75 7.41
C ARG A 45 7.20 -8.73 6.81
N ARG A 46 6.91 -9.34 5.65
CA ARG A 46 7.84 -10.27 4.96
C ARG A 46 9.11 -9.60 4.43
N ASN A 47 9.07 -8.30 4.15
CA ASN A 47 10.21 -7.53 3.66
C ASN A 47 10.95 -6.76 4.78
N GLY A 48 10.55 -6.92 6.05
CA GLY A 48 11.11 -6.16 7.17
C GLY A 48 10.71 -4.68 7.22
N LEU A 49 9.69 -4.28 6.45
CA LEU A 49 9.27 -2.89 6.28
C LEU A 49 7.95 -2.59 7.02
N LYS A 50 7.62 -1.30 7.15
CA LYS A 50 6.42 -0.84 7.89
C LYS A 50 5.47 -0.04 6.99
N THR A 51 4.18 -0.31 7.13
CA THR A 51 3.10 0.53 6.60
C THR A 51 2.68 1.57 7.65
N LEU A 52 1.93 2.61 7.23
CA LEU A 52 1.26 3.56 8.12
C LEU A 52 0.61 2.88 9.35
N THR A 53 -0.20 1.84 9.13
CA THR A 53 -0.96 1.17 10.21
C THR A 53 -0.08 0.34 11.14
N MET A 54 1.13 -0.03 10.71
CA MET A 54 2.14 -0.67 11.57
C MET A 54 2.91 0.38 12.37
N ALA A 55 3.26 1.50 11.75
CA ALA A 55 3.99 2.61 12.38
C ALA A 55 3.15 3.38 13.43
N MET A 56 1.82 3.39 13.29
CA MET A 56 0.90 3.96 14.28
C MET A 56 0.80 3.13 15.59
N GLY A 57 1.17 1.83 15.56
CA GLY A 57 1.06 0.94 16.72
C GLY A 57 -0.33 0.96 17.39
N ASP A 58 -0.35 1.07 18.72
CA ASP A 58 -1.58 1.08 19.54
C ASP A 58 -2.53 2.26 19.25
N LEU A 59 -2.07 3.33 18.59
CA LEU A 59 -2.94 4.44 18.16
C LEU A 59 -3.97 3.97 17.11
N TYR A 60 -3.63 2.93 16.33
CA TYR A 60 -4.48 2.34 15.31
C TYR A 60 -5.33 1.18 15.87
N THR A 61 -6.65 1.37 15.92
CA THR A 61 -7.58 0.23 16.04
C THR A 61 -7.74 -0.49 14.70
N ASP A 62 -7.41 -1.77 14.66
CA ASP A 62 -8.19 -2.71 13.84
C ASP A 62 -9.52 -3.01 14.56
N ASN A 63 -10.58 -3.44 13.88
CA ASN A 63 -11.88 -3.70 14.54
C ASN A 63 -11.85 -4.92 15.47
N VAL A 64 -10.78 -5.73 15.41
CA VAL A 64 -10.61 -7.03 16.10
C VAL A 64 -9.98 -6.89 17.49
N ARG A 65 -9.24 -5.80 17.76
CA ARG A 65 -8.67 -5.49 19.08
C ARG A 65 -8.84 -4.00 19.38
N LYS A 66 -9.20 -3.66 20.62
CA LYS A 66 -9.29 -2.28 21.11
C LYS A 66 -8.13 -2.01 22.09
N PRO A 67 -6.98 -1.48 21.65
CA PRO A 67 -5.92 -1.05 22.57
C PRO A 67 -6.41 0.06 23.51
N VAL A 68 -5.90 0.06 24.75
CA VAL A 68 -6.30 1.00 25.81
C VAL A 68 -6.02 2.46 25.42
N ARG A 69 -4.98 2.70 24.61
CA ARG A 69 -4.57 4.04 24.11
C ARG A 69 -5.06 4.35 22.69
N SER A 70 -5.96 3.54 22.14
CA SER A 70 -6.33 3.67 20.72
C SER A 70 -7.21 4.87 20.43
N ALA A 71 -7.00 5.53 19.29
CA ALA A 71 -7.57 6.84 19.02
C ALA A 71 -9.03 6.82 18.46
N LYS A 72 -9.63 5.64 18.25
CA LYS A 72 -10.97 5.47 17.64
C LYS A 72 -12.17 5.39 18.60
N PRO A 73 -12.11 4.81 19.82
CA PRO A 73 -13.31 4.54 20.63
C PRO A 73 -14.20 5.76 20.95
N GLY A 74 -13.65 6.97 20.98
CA GLY A 74 -14.41 8.23 21.15
C GLY A 74 -14.70 9.02 19.87
N LYS A 75 -14.28 8.55 18.68
CA LYS A 75 -14.36 9.32 17.42
C LYS A 75 -15.46 8.82 16.49
N SER A 76 -16.29 9.76 16.02
CA SER A 76 -17.25 9.48 14.94
C SER A 76 -16.55 9.06 13.65
N ASN A 77 -17.23 8.32 12.76
CA ASN A 77 -16.64 7.87 11.48
C ASN A 77 -16.03 9.02 10.66
N LYS A 78 -16.63 10.23 10.68
CA LYS A 78 -16.07 11.42 10.01
C LYS A 78 -14.78 11.92 10.68
N SER A 79 -14.73 11.94 12.01
CA SER A 79 -13.54 12.30 12.79
C SER A 79 -12.41 11.27 12.59
N TRP A 80 -12.72 9.97 12.61
CA TRP A 80 -11.74 8.91 12.34
C TRP A 80 -11.19 8.97 10.90
N SER A 81 -12.04 9.21 9.89
CA SER A 81 -11.57 9.40 8.51
C SER A 81 -10.67 10.63 8.35
N ARG A 82 -10.96 11.73 9.05
CA ARG A 82 -10.11 12.92 9.09
C ARG A 82 -8.77 12.63 9.76
N TYR A 83 -8.79 11.99 10.93
CA TYR A 83 -7.58 11.57 11.67
C TYR A 83 -6.68 10.67 10.81
N MET A 84 -7.25 9.68 10.10
CA MET A 84 -6.48 8.84 9.18
C MET A 84 -5.90 9.61 7.98
N LYS A 85 -6.56 10.67 7.48
CA LYS A 85 -5.98 11.54 6.44
C LYS A 85 -4.78 12.34 6.96
N GLY A 86 -4.83 12.84 8.19
CA GLY A 86 -3.68 13.48 8.83
C GLY A 86 -2.55 12.51 9.22
N ALA A 87 -2.87 11.27 9.59
CA ALA A 87 -1.86 10.24 9.83
C ALA A 87 -1.14 9.83 8.52
N SER A 88 -1.88 9.67 7.42
CA SER A 88 -1.34 9.54 6.06
C SER A 88 -0.38 10.67 5.69
N TRP A 89 -0.76 11.92 5.98
CA TRP A 89 0.07 13.11 5.74
C TRP A 89 1.41 13.04 6.46
N LEU A 90 1.38 12.85 7.78
CA LEU A 90 2.59 12.82 8.61
C LEU A 90 3.51 11.66 8.20
N PHE A 91 2.96 10.49 7.88
CA PHE A 91 3.73 9.35 7.38
C PHE A 91 4.38 9.62 6.02
N ALA A 92 3.72 10.35 5.12
CA ALA A 92 4.33 10.83 3.87
C ALA A 92 5.45 11.85 4.13
N GLN A 93 5.27 12.78 5.08
CA GLN A 93 6.34 13.71 5.49
C GLN A 93 7.54 13.00 6.11
N HIS A 94 7.35 11.88 6.82
CA HIS A 94 8.45 11.03 7.30
C HIS A 94 9.19 10.30 6.17
N ALA A 95 8.54 9.98 5.04
CA ALA A 95 9.24 9.47 3.86
C ALA A 95 10.13 10.55 3.21
N CYS A 96 9.71 11.82 3.25
CA CYS A 96 10.49 12.96 2.76
C CYS A 96 11.70 13.34 3.65
N GLN A 97 11.99 12.60 4.72
CA GLN A 97 13.19 12.74 5.56
C GLN A 97 14.36 11.89 5.02
N GLY A 98 14.58 11.87 3.69
CA GLY A 98 15.65 11.07 3.09
C GLY A 98 15.39 9.56 3.08
N ARG A 99 14.13 9.13 2.93
CA ARG A 99 13.75 7.72 2.74
C ARG A 99 13.19 7.50 1.32
N CYS A 100 13.11 6.24 0.90
CA CYS A 100 12.36 5.85 -0.31
C CYS A 100 10.90 5.47 0.03
N ALA A 101 10.00 5.60 -0.94
CA ALA A 101 8.61 5.20 -0.82
C ALA A 101 8.31 4.00 -1.73
N ILE A 102 7.96 2.86 -1.14
CA ILE A 102 7.53 1.66 -1.88
C ILE A 102 6.01 1.60 -1.86
N VAL A 103 5.38 1.56 -3.03
CA VAL A 103 3.93 1.63 -3.17
C VAL A 103 3.40 0.33 -3.74
N LEU A 104 2.60 -0.37 -2.95
CA LEU A 104 1.94 -1.60 -3.36
C LEU A 104 0.69 -1.27 -4.17
N THR A 105 0.72 -1.58 -5.46
CA THR A 105 -0.31 -1.16 -6.43
C THR A 105 -0.84 -2.33 -7.24
N ASN A 106 -2.02 -2.16 -7.85
CA ASN A 106 -2.47 -3.08 -8.90
C ASN A 106 -1.51 -3.01 -10.10
N ALA A 107 -1.48 -4.06 -10.92
CA ALA A 107 -0.76 -3.99 -12.19
C ALA A 107 -1.39 -2.95 -13.15
N PRO A 108 -0.58 -2.27 -13.97
CA PRO A 108 -1.04 -1.51 -15.13
C PRO A 108 -2.02 -2.29 -16.02
N PRO A 109 -3.03 -1.63 -16.60
CA PRO A 109 -3.27 -0.18 -16.60
C PRO A 109 -4.01 0.35 -15.34
N HIS A 110 -4.45 -0.51 -14.42
CA HIS A 110 -5.38 -0.15 -13.34
C HIS A 110 -4.71 0.05 -11.97
N VAL A 111 -3.54 0.67 -11.98
CA VAL A 111 -2.62 0.85 -10.83
C VAL A 111 -3.30 1.33 -9.55
N TYR A 112 -4.12 2.38 -9.66
CA TYR A 112 -4.79 3.04 -8.54
C TYR A 112 -6.08 2.32 -8.10
N SER A 113 -6.50 2.57 -6.86
CA SER A 113 -7.85 2.25 -6.41
C SER A 113 -8.92 2.90 -7.28
N GLN A 114 -10.02 2.18 -7.53
CA GLN A 114 -11.21 2.71 -8.22
C GLN A 114 -11.98 3.74 -7.38
N ARG A 115 -11.60 3.95 -6.11
CA ARG A 115 -12.22 4.97 -5.23
C ARG A 115 -11.77 6.37 -5.66
N LYS A 116 -12.74 7.26 -5.94
CA LYS A 116 -12.51 8.67 -6.33
C LYS A 116 -11.58 9.42 -5.35
N HIS A 117 -11.76 9.16 -4.06
CA HIS A 117 -11.03 9.81 -2.96
C HIS A 117 -10.20 8.76 -2.22
N SER A 118 -8.92 8.66 -2.56
CA SER A 118 -7.97 7.72 -1.93
C SER A 118 -6.83 8.50 -1.29
N ASN A 119 -6.52 8.24 -0.02
CA ASN A 119 -5.48 8.95 0.73
C ASN A 119 -4.16 9.04 -0.04
N TYR A 120 -3.73 7.93 -0.66
CA TYR A 120 -2.51 7.90 -1.47
C TYR A 120 -2.52 8.98 -2.56
N ARG A 121 -3.52 8.98 -3.44
CA ARG A 121 -3.57 9.91 -4.59
C ARG A 121 -3.88 11.36 -4.22
N GLU A 122 -4.60 11.59 -3.12
CA GLU A 122 -5.01 12.94 -2.70
C GLU A 122 -4.00 13.64 -1.76
N ILE A 123 -3.19 12.88 -1.02
CA ILE A 123 -2.36 13.40 0.08
C ILE A 123 -0.93 12.85 0.00
N GLU A 124 -0.78 11.52 0.00
CA GLU A 124 0.54 10.91 0.18
C GLU A 124 1.43 11.14 -1.06
N GLU A 125 0.91 10.92 -2.28
CA GLU A 125 1.63 11.08 -3.54
C GLU A 125 2.07 12.54 -3.83
N PRO A 126 1.22 13.58 -3.65
CA PRO A 126 1.67 14.97 -3.75
C PRO A 126 2.79 15.33 -2.77
N ILE A 127 2.70 14.89 -1.50
CA ILE A 127 3.71 15.14 -0.48
C ILE A 127 5.03 14.44 -0.83
N LEU A 128 4.96 13.15 -1.21
CA LEU A 128 6.13 12.36 -1.61
C LEU A 128 6.89 13.02 -2.77
N LYS A 129 6.17 13.51 -3.77
CA LYS A 129 6.73 14.22 -4.95
C LYS A 129 7.20 15.65 -4.65
N GLY A 130 6.98 16.18 -3.44
CA GLY A 130 7.46 17.49 -3.00
C GLY A 130 6.58 18.68 -3.37
N PHE A 131 5.29 18.49 -3.66
CA PHE A 131 4.37 19.60 -4.05
C PHE A 131 3.92 20.49 -2.89
N GLU A 132 4.13 20.09 -1.63
CA GLU A 132 3.45 20.68 -0.46
C GLU A 132 4.40 21.05 0.69
N ALA A 133 5.68 20.69 0.58
CA ALA A 133 6.81 21.17 1.36
C ALA A 133 8.09 20.88 0.55
N ASP A 134 9.13 21.70 0.66
CA ASP A 134 10.36 21.59 -0.16
C ASP A 134 11.24 20.36 0.14
N ARG A 135 10.70 19.39 0.89
CA ARG A 135 11.29 18.09 1.20
C ARG A 135 10.51 17.01 0.45
N ARG A 136 11.23 16.24 -0.36
CA ARG A 136 10.70 15.16 -1.21
C ARG A 136 11.28 13.81 -0.79
N THR A 137 10.62 12.71 -1.15
CA THR A 137 11.21 11.37 -1.00
C THR A 137 12.42 11.22 -1.93
N ILE A 138 13.31 10.25 -1.68
CA ILE A 138 14.42 9.96 -2.61
C ILE A 138 13.87 9.41 -3.93
N GLN A 139 12.94 8.46 -3.84
CA GLN A 139 12.45 7.65 -4.96
C GLN A 139 11.07 7.05 -4.64
N ILE A 140 10.22 6.90 -5.65
CA ILE A 140 8.97 6.15 -5.56
C ILE A 140 9.08 4.88 -6.43
N ASP A 141 8.97 3.72 -5.80
CA ASP A 141 8.98 2.39 -6.42
C ASP A 141 7.57 1.78 -6.41
N TYR A 142 7.13 1.20 -7.53
CA TYR A 142 5.88 0.44 -7.61
C TYR A 142 6.12 -1.07 -7.58
N VAL A 143 5.27 -1.79 -6.85
CA VAL A 143 5.33 -3.26 -6.68
C VAL A 143 3.92 -3.84 -6.81
N HIS A 144 3.78 -4.99 -7.48
CA HIS A 144 2.47 -5.60 -7.80
C HIS A 144 2.28 -6.98 -7.14
N PRO A 145 2.08 -7.05 -5.81
CA PRO A 145 2.06 -8.34 -5.08
C PRO A 145 0.83 -9.21 -5.38
N LYS A 146 -0.13 -8.73 -6.19
CA LYS A 146 -1.25 -9.54 -6.72
C LYS A 146 -0.86 -10.42 -7.91
N ILE A 147 0.24 -10.12 -8.61
CA ILE A 147 0.72 -10.91 -9.76
C ILE A 147 1.73 -11.95 -9.24
N PRO A 148 1.51 -13.26 -9.46
CA PRO A 148 2.47 -14.30 -9.07
C PRO A 148 3.86 -14.02 -9.64
N GLY A 149 4.91 -14.19 -8.82
CA GLY A 149 6.30 -13.86 -9.18
C GLY A 149 6.67 -12.38 -9.14
N ALA A 150 5.71 -11.45 -9.32
CA ALA A 150 5.98 -10.01 -9.27
C ALA A 150 6.08 -9.42 -7.84
N ALA A 151 5.78 -10.19 -6.80
CA ALA A 151 5.78 -9.70 -5.42
C ALA A 151 7.15 -9.25 -4.90
N GLY A 152 8.25 -9.66 -5.52
CA GLY A 152 9.60 -9.15 -5.25
C GLY A 152 10.11 -8.14 -6.29
N PHE A 153 9.39 -7.96 -7.40
CA PHE A 153 9.78 -7.03 -8.46
C PHE A 153 9.33 -5.61 -8.11
N ARG A 154 10.26 -4.67 -8.22
CA ARG A 154 10.01 -3.23 -8.07
C ARG A 154 10.56 -2.52 -9.31
N TYR A 155 9.91 -1.44 -9.69
CA TYR A 155 10.38 -0.53 -10.73
C TYR A 155 10.10 0.91 -10.32
N GLN A 156 10.95 1.83 -10.75
CA GLN A 156 10.82 3.24 -10.41
C GLN A 156 9.69 3.89 -11.20
N VAL A 157 8.97 4.83 -10.57
CA VAL A 157 7.99 5.69 -11.26
C VAL A 157 8.21 7.18 -11.02
N TRP A 158 9.11 7.53 -10.11
CA TRP A 158 9.51 8.91 -9.83
C TRP A 158 10.85 8.92 -9.04
N PRO A 159 11.77 9.88 -9.25
CA PRO A 159 11.71 10.95 -10.26
C PRO A 159 11.80 10.45 -11.72
N GLU A 160 12.45 9.32 -11.98
CA GLU A 160 12.45 8.67 -13.30
C GLU A 160 11.24 7.74 -13.45
N ASP A 161 10.53 7.78 -14.58
CA ASP A 161 9.51 6.78 -14.90
C ASP A 161 10.12 5.60 -15.66
N ARG A 162 10.26 4.48 -14.97
CA ARG A 162 10.80 3.22 -15.48
C ARG A 162 9.69 2.17 -15.69
N SER A 163 8.45 2.60 -15.93
CA SER A 163 7.32 1.69 -16.22
C SER A 163 7.55 0.74 -17.41
N ALA A 164 8.53 1.02 -18.28
CA ALA A 164 8.99 0.11 -19.33
C ALA A 164 9.66 -1.17 -18.78
N GLU A 165 10.38 -1.09 -17.64
CA GLU A 165 11.00 -2.25 -16.98
C GLU A 165 9.92 -3.24 -16.52
N TRP A 166 8.77 -2.75 -16.04
CA TRP A 166 7.61 -3.59 -15.73
C TRP A 166 7.05 -4.31 -16.96
N LEU A 167 6.96 -3.65 -18.12
CA LEU A 167 6.44 -4.27 -19.34
C LEU A 167 7.32 -5.45 -19.78
N GLY A 168 8.63 -5.25 -19.87
CA GLY A 168 9.57 -6.33 -20.21
C GLY A 168 9.58 -7.47 -19.18
N PHE A 169 9.46 -7.15 -17.88
CA PHE A 169 9.35 -8.15 -16.83
C PHE A 169 8.03 -8.94 -16.89
N PHE A 170 6.91 -8.27 -17.18
CA PHE A 170 5.60 -8.89 -17.31
C PHE A 170 5.52 -9.79 -18.55
N GLU A 171 6.11 -9.37 -19.68
CA GLU A 171 6.30 -10.22 -20.86
C GLU A 171 7.16 -11.44 -20.52
N CYS A 172 8.26 -11.26 -19.79
CA CYS A 172 9.07 -12.37 -19.30
C CYS A 172 8.29 -13.35 -18.39
N ILE A 173 7.40 -12.86 -17.53
CA ILE A 173 6.50 -13.74 -16.75
C ILE A 173 5.52 -14.45 -17.66
N ALA A 174 4.82 -13.74 -18.55
CA ALA A 174 3.83 -14.32 -19.45
C ALA A 174 4.44 -15.40 -20.36
N ILE A 175 5.63 -15.15 -20.91
CA ILE A 175 6.41 -16.12 -21.69
C ILE A 175 6.81 -17.31 -20.81
N LYS A 176 7.32 -17.08 -19.59
CA LYS A 176 7.66 -18.18 -18.65
C LYS A 176 6.44 -19.03 -18.28
N ASP A 177 5.26 -18.43 -18.15
CA ASP A 177 4.02 -19.15 -17.83
C ASP A 177 3.49 -19.95 -19.04
N ILE A 178 3.59 -19.41 -20.26
CA ILE A 178 3.30 -20.12 -21.52
C ILE A 178 4.28 -21.29 -21.70
N VAL A 179 5.59 -21.05 -21.55
CA VAL A 179 6.65 -22.07 -21.64
C VAL A 179 6.49 -23.12 -20.54
N LYS A 180 6.12 -22.74 -19.31
CA LYS A 180 5.86 -23.68 -18.21
C LYS A 180 4.66 -24.59 -18.51
N ARG A 181 3.56 -24.05 -19.04
CA ARG A 181 2.41 -24.85 -19.49
C ARG A 181 2.78 -25.78 -20.64
N PHE A 182 3.61 -25.33 -21.58
CA PHE A 182 4.12 -26.14 -22.69
C PHE A 182 5.10 -27.24 -22.24
N ILE A 183 5.98 -26.94 -21.29
CA ILE A 183 6.89 -27.92 -20.68
C ILE A 183 6.10 -28.94 -19.86
N GLN A 184 5.11 -28.53 -19.06
CA GLN A 184 4.24 -29.47 -18.36
C GLN A 184 3.46 -30.36 -19.36
N GLY A 185 2.97 -29.80 -20.46
CA GLY A 185 2.31 -30.54 -21.54
C GLY A 185 3.22 -31.48 -22.35
N THR A 186 4.53 -31.24 -22.39
CA THR A 186 5.50 -32.12 -23.07
C THR A 186 6.19 -33.11 -22.13
N PHE A 187 6.40 -32.77 -20.86
CA PHE A 187 6.94 -33.67 -19.83
C PHE A 187 6.01 -34.87 -19.57
N VAL A 188 4.70 -34.62 -19.47
CA VAL A 188 3.65 -35.67 -19.40
C VAL A 188 3.62 -36.56 -20.65
N ARG A 189 4.14 -36.08 -21.79
CA ARG A 189 4.28 -36.89 -23.02
C ARG A 189 5.65 -37.58 -23.14
N ARG A 190 6.67 -37.14 -22.40
CA ARG A 190 8.04 -37.66 -22.47
C ARG A 190 8.32 -38.75 -21.43
N LEU A 191 7.68 -38.69 -20.26
CA LEU A 191 7.72 -39.80 -19.28
C LEU A 191 7.10 -41.10 -19.81
N LYS A 192 6.32 -41.05 -20.91
CA LYS A 192 5.76 -42.23 -21.59
C LYS A 192 6.60 -42.68 -22.80
N ARG A 193 7.90 -42.35 -22.85
CA ARG A 193 8.79 -42.69 -23.99
C ARG A 193 10.29 -42.65 -23.66
N VAL A 194 10.70 -42.83 -22.39
CA VAL A 194 12.13 -42.89 -21.98
C VAL A 194 12.32 -43.90 -20.83
N GLU A 195 11.82 -45.12 -21.01
CA GLU A 195 12.23 -46.31 -20.23
C GLU A 195 13.03 -47.31 -21.09
N GLU A 196 13.27 -46.98 -22.36
CA GLU A 196 14.02 -47.81 -23.33
C GLU A 196 15.19 -46.99 -23.90
N THR A 197 16.37 -47.63 -24.06
CA THR A 197 17.66 -47.08 -24.59
C THR A 197 18.34 -46.01 -23.72
N GLU A 198 19.66 -45.99 -23.45
CA GLU A 198 20.79 -46.95 -23.64
C GLU A 198 22.03 -46.45 -22.84
N SER A 199 23.26 -46.97 -23.09
CA SER A 199 24.44 -46.81 -22.20
C SER A 199 25.83 -46.78 -22.89
N VAL A 200 26.87 -46.16 -22.27
CA VAL A 200 28.36 -46.39 -22.46
C VAL A 200 29.00 -45.84 -23.80
N SER A 201 30.30 -45.42 -23.98
CA SER A 201 31.36 -44.73 -23.16
C SER A 201 32.67 -44.28 -23.96
N THR A 202 33.29 -43.11 -23.65
CA THR A 202 34.76 -42.71 -23.52
C THR A 202 35.94 -42.86 -24.60
N THR A 203 36.80 -41.78 -24.71
CA THR A 203 38.31 -41.65 -24.99
C THR A 203 39.01 -42.02 -26.34
N GLY A 204 40.26 -41.59 -26.74
CA GLY A 204 41.24 -40.52 -26.33
C GLY A 204 42.77 -40.62 -26.79
N TYR A 205 43.53 -39.49 -26.89
CA TYR A 205 45.04 -39.24 -26.82
C TYR A 205 45.98 -38.82 -28.04
N GLU A 206 47.34 -38.74 -27.91
CA GLU A 206 48.29 -37.67 -28.45
C GLU A 206 49.83 -38.04 -28.74
N ARG A 207 50.63 -37.14 -29.40
CA ARG A 207 52.17 -36.97 -29.52
C ARG A 207 52.99 -37.80 -30.57
N SER A 208 54.29 -37.58 -30.98
CA SER A 208 55.48 -36.72 -30.59
C SER A 208 56.54 -36.48 -31.76
N VAL A 209 57.68 -35.73 -31.60
CA VAL A 209 58.67 -35.31 -32.68
C VAL A 209 60.17 -35.02 -32.25
N PHE A 210 61.22 -35.33 -33.09
CA PHE A 210 62.65 -34.80 -33.14
C PHE A 210 63.34 -35.24 -34.50
N LEU A 211 64.47 -34.80 -35.14
CA LEU A 211 65.77 -34.04 -34.94
C LEU A 211 67.02 -34.85 -34.45
N ALA A 212 68.30 -34.71 -34.89
CA ALA A 212 69.03 -33.88 -35.91
C ALA A 212 69.97 -34.77 -36.85
N THR A 213 71.22 -34.57 -37.35
CA THR A 213 72.39 -33.61 -37.23
C THR A 213 73.33 -33.66 -38.52
N VAL A 214 74.65 -33.31 -38.47
CA VAL A 214 75.66 -33.18 -39.60
C VAL A 214 77.11 -33.64 -39.16
N ASP A 215 78.34 -33.56 -39.78
CA ASP A 215 79.10 -32.83 -40.86
C ASP A 215 80.31 -33.69 -41.46
N GLU A 216 80.72 -33.58 -42.74
CA GLU A 216 82.02 -33.09 -43.39
C GLU A 216 83.41 -33.79 -43.20
N LYS A 217 84.41 -33.70 -44.12
CA LYS A 217 84.52 -34.14 -45.56
C LYS A 217 85.99 -34.03 -46.14
N SER A 218 86.40 -34.85 -47.12
CA SER A 218 87.66 -34.62 -47.91
C SER A 218 87.74 -35.24 -49.34
N LYS A 219 88.12 -34.39 -50.32
CA LYS A 219 88.49 -34.54 -51.76
C LYS A 219 87.67 -35.46 -52.67
N THR A 220 87.20 -36.60 -52.18
CA THR A 220 86.09 -37.38 -52.74
C THR A 220 84.85 -36.50 -52.98
N GLU A 221 84.69 -35.41 -52.19
CA GLU A 221 83.65 -34.39 -52.45
C GLU A 221 83.71 -33.90 -53.87
N ILE A 222 84.83 -33.46 -54.42
CA ILE A 222 84.79 -32.66 -55.67
C ILE A 222 84.16 -33.46 -56.84
N MET A 223 84.18 -34.80 -56.76
CA MET A 223 83.43 -35.69 -57.64
C MET A 223 82.03 -36.05 -57.10
N GLN A 224 81.87 -36.37 -55.81
CA GLN A 224 80.55 -36.55 -55.18
C GLN A 224 79.65 -35.30 -55.25
N GLU A 225 80.24 -34.11 -55.36
CA GLU A 225 79.64 -32.79 -55.30
C GLU A 225 79.20 -32.37 -56.69
N LYS A 226 80.01 -32.61 -57.73
CA LYS A 226 79.53 -32.54 -59.11
C LYS A 226 78.36 -33.51 -59.36
N ASN A 227 78.38 -34.69 -58.75
CA ASN A 227 77.24 -35.59 -58.75
C ASN A 227 76.08 -35.09 -57.86
N SER A 228 76.36 -34.53 -56.68
CA SER A 228 75.35 -33.93 -55.80
C SER A 228 74.70 -32.70 -56.41
N ILE A 229 75.40 -31.92 -57.22
CA ILE A 229 74.87 -30.75 -57.95
C ILE A 229 73.96 -31.23 -59.08
N LYS A 230 74.32 -32.29 -59.81
CA LYS A 230 73.40 -32.93 -60.76
C LYS A 230 72.15 -33.49 -60.05
N GLN A 231 72.34 -34.16 -58.91
CA GLN A 231 71.25 -34.76 -58.13
C GLN A 231 70.33 -33.68 -57.53
N LYS A 232 70.89 -32.63 -56.91
CA LYS A 232 70.17 -31.44 -56.43
C LYS A 232 69.45 -30.71 -57.56
N ASN A 233 70.04 -30.60 -58.76
CA ASN A 233 69.34 -30.01 -59.90
C ASN A 233 68.11 -30.83 -60.32
N VAL A 234 68.20 -32.16 -60.31
CA VAL A 234 67.04 -33.04 -60.55
C VAL A 234 66.00 -32.92 -59.42
N GLU A 235 66.42 -32.85 -58.15
CA GLU A 235 65.52 -32.62 -57.02
C GLU A 235 64.83 -31.25 -57.09
N VAL A 236 65.55 -30.17 -57.40
CA VAL A 236 65.00 -28.83 -57.62
C VAL A 236 64.00 -28.84 -58.79
N GLN A 237 64.30 -29.55 -59.87
CA GLN A 237 63.38 -29.68 -61.00
C GLN A 237 62.12 -30.50 -60.66
N GLN A 238 62.24 -31.55 -59.83
CA GLN A 238 61.11 -32.31 -59.31
C GLN A 238 60.29 -31.51 -58.27
N LEU A 239 60.93 -30.71 -57.42
CA LEU A 239 60.28 -29.82 -56.47
C LEU A 239 59.51 -28.72 -57.20
N ALA A 240 60.11 -28.08 -58.22
CA ALA A 240 59.41 -27.11 -59.07
C ALA A 240 58.21 -27.75 -59.80
N ALA A 241 58.33 -28.98 -60.28
CA ALA A 241 57.22 -29.72 -60.88
C ALA A 241 56.10 -30.06 -59.87
N ARG A 242 56.45 -30.41 -58.62
CA ARG A 242 55.49 -30.61 -57.52
C ARG A 242 54.80 -29.30 -57.12
N GLN A 243 55.56 -28.21 -56.99
CA GLN A 243 55.04 -26.87 -56.71
C GLN A 243 54.00 -26.47 -57.75
N ALA A 244 54.35 -26.52 -59.03
CA ALA A 244 53.46 -26.19 -60.15
C ALA A 244 52.23 -27.12 -60.26
N ALA A 245 52.30 -28.35 -59.71
CA ALA A 245 51.17 -29.26 -59.62
C ALA A 245 50.23 -28.91 -58.44
N GLU A 246 50.78 -28.52 -57.29
CA GLU A 246 49.99 -28.00 -56.16
C GLU A 246 49.38 -26.63 -56.47
N ASP A 247 50.09 -25.71 -57.13
CA ASP A 247 49.56 -24.42 -57.57
C ASP A 247 48.35 -24.61 -58.52
N LYS A 248 48.42 -25.58 -59.43
CA LYS A 248 47.29 -25.98 -60.30
C LYS A 248 46.14 -26.61 -59.52
N LYS A 249 46.38 -27.29 -58.39
CA LYS A 249 45.32 -27.80 -57.49
C LYS A 249 44.71 -26.67 -56.67
N ALA A 250 45.52 -25.76 -56.13
CA ALA A 250 45.10 -24.59 -55.35
C ALA A 250 44.23 -23.66 -56.20
N ALA A 251 44.66 -23.33 -57.42
CA ALA A 251 43.86 -22.52 -58.36
C ALA A 251 42.50 -23.15 -58.68
N LYS A 252 42.43 -24.49 -58.84
CA LYS A 252 41.16 -25.21 -59.02
C LYS A 252 40.26 -25.17 -57.78
N ARG A 253 40.83 -25.38 -56.58
CA ARG A 253 40.09 -25.28 -55.31
C ARG A 253 39.52 -23.88 -55.11
N LEU A 254 40.34 -22.85 -55.28
CA LEU A 254 39.98 -21.44 -55.06
C LEU A 254 38.92 -20.95 -56.07
N LYS A 255 38.92 -21.46 -57.31
CA LYS A 255 37.82 -21.24 -58.26
C LYS A 255 36.51 -21.86 -57.77
N LEU A 256 36.55 -23.12 -57.35
CA LEU A 256 35.36 -23.87 -56.92
C LEU A 256 34.77 -23.33 -55.61
N GLU A 257 35.61 -22.85 -54.70
CA GLU A 257 35.22 -22.14 -53.47
C GLU A 257 34.49 -20.82 -53.77
N LYS A 258 35.02 -19.99 -54.68
CA LYS A 258 34.34 -18.76 -55.13
C LYS A 258 32.97 -19.05 -55.78
N GLU A 259 32.87 -20.15 -56.52
CA GLU A 259 31.63 -20.58 -57.17
C GLU A 259 30.60 -21.09 -56.15
N GLN A 260 31.04 -21.80 -55.11
CA GLN A 260 30.21 -22.17 -53.95
C GLN A 260 29.73 -20.94 -53.16
N GLN A 261 30.62 -19.98 -52.88
CA GLN A 261 30.25 -18.74 -52.16
C GLN A 261 29.17 -17.97 -52.94
N ALA A 262 29.38 -17.72 -54.23
CA ALA A 262 28.39 -17.05 -55.08
C ALA A 262 27.04 -17.80 -55.16
N ALA A 263 27.04 -19.12 -55.00
CA ALA A 263 25.83 -19.92 -54.90
C ALA A 263 25.15 -19.84 -53.52
N GLN A 264 25.91 -19.66 -52.43
CA GLN A 264 25.37 -19.37 -51.09
C GLN A 264 24.79 -17.96 -51.03
N ASP A 265 25.49 -16.95 -51.52
CA ASP A 265 25.06 -15.55 -51.54
C ASP A 265 23.72 -15.39 -52.28
N LYS A 266 23.58 -16.04 -53.45
CA LYS A 266 22.32 -16.09 -54.22
C LYS A 266 21.18 -16.77 -53.47
N LYS A 267 21.45 -17.72 -52.56
CA LYS A 267 20.45 -18.35 -51.68
C LYS A 267 20.09 -17.44 -50.50
N ALA A 268 21.08 -16.77 -49.90
CA ALA A 268 20.89 -15.82 -48.81
C ALA A 268 20.05 -14.61 -49.25
N ALA A 269 20.38 -14.00 -50.39
CA ALA A 269 19.63 -12.88 -50.96
C ALA A 269 18.15 -13.23 -51.26
N LYS A 270 17.88 -14.45 -51.75
CA LYS A 270 16.50 -14.94 -51.96
C LYS A 270 15.74 -15.13 -50.65
N ARG A 271 16.39 -15.63 -49.59
CA ARG A 271 15.79 -15.74 -48.24
C ARG A 271 15.45 -14.36 -47.67
N LEU A 272 16.40 -13.44 -47.67
CA LEU A 272 16.21 -12.06 -47.18
C LEU A 272 15.08 -11.31 -47.89
N LYS A 273 14.87 -11.51 -49.20
CA LYS A 273 13.73 -10.90 -49.92
C LYS A 273 12.39 -11.46 -49.43
N LEU A 274 12.30 -12.79 -49.29
CA LEU A 274 11.08 -13.48 -48.90
C LEU A 274 10.70 -13.20 -47.43
N GLU A 275 11.70 -13.09 -46.55
CA GLU A 275 11.55 -12.69 -45.14
C GLU A 275 11.03 -11.24 -45.02
N ARG A 276 11.58 -10.30 -45.80
CA ARG A 276 11.08 -8.91 -45.87
C ARG A 276 9.64 -8.82 -46.40
N GLU A 277 9.28 -9.66 -47.38
CA GLU A 277 7.91 -9.74 -47.90
C GLU A 277 6.93 -10.32 -46.87
N GLN A 278 7.37 -11.31 -46.08
CA GLN A 278 6.59 -11.83 -44.95
C GLN A 278 6.38 -10.77 -43.86
N GLN A 279 7.45 -10.09 -43.41
CA GLN A 279 7.35 -9.03 -42.41
C GLN A 279 6.41 -7.90 -42.87
N ALA A 280 6.54 -7.42 -44.10
CA ALA A 280 5.66 -6.40 -44.65
C ALA A 280 4.18 -6.85 -44.77
N ALA A 281 3.91 -8.15 -44.83
CA ALA A 281 2.56 -8.72 -44.77
C ALA A 281 2.03 -8.85 -43.34
N GLU A 282 2.90 -9.17 -42.37
CA GLU A 282 2.60 -9.17 -40.93
C GLU A 282 2.27 -7.74 -40.44
N ASP A 283 3.11 -6.76 -40.77
CA ASP A 283 2.94 -5.34 -40.40
C ASP A 283 1.61 -4.78 -40.92
N LYS A 284 1.23 -5.12 -42.17
CA LYS A 284 -0.07 -4.76 -42.76
C LYS A 284 -1.26 -5.39 -42.03
N LYS A 285 -1.12 -6.60 -41.47
CA LYS A 285 -2.16 -7.22 -40.60
C LYS A 285 -2.19 -6.55 -39.23
N ALA A 286 -1.03 -6.24 -38.65
CA ALA A 286 -0.89 -5.58 -37.36
C ALA A 286 -1.53 -4.17 -37.39
N ALA A 287 -1.21 -3.35 -38.38
CA ALA A 287 -1.79 -2.02 -38.56
C ALA A 287 -3.32 -2.05 -38.71
N LYS A 288 -3.87 -3.02 -39.47
CA LYS A 288 -5.33 -3.23 -39.58
C LYS A 288 -5.96 -3.61 -38.23
N ARG A 289 -5.33 -4.51 -37.46
CA ARG A 289 -5.78 -4.90 -36.11
C ARG A 289 -5.72 -3.74 -35.12
N LEU A 290 -4.72 -2.86 -35.24
CA LEU A 290 -4.53 -1.72 -34.34
C LEU A 290 -5.63 -0.67 -34.55
N LYS A 291 -5.90 -0.27 -35.81
CA LYS A 291 -7.03 0.62 -36.14
C LYS A 291 -8.39 0.10 -35.67
N LEU A 292 -8.63 -1.20 -35.80
CA LEU A 292 -9.87 -1.83 -35.32
C LEU A 292 -10.02 -1.74 -33.79
N LYS A 293 -8.91 -1.85 -33.04
CA LYS A 293 -8.91 -1.67 -31.57
C LYS A 293 -9.19 -0.22 -31.19
N GLU A 294 -8.56 0.74 -31.86
CA GLU A 294 -8.77 2.19 -31.62
C GLU A 294 -10.25 2.57 -31.86
N GLU A 295 -10.85 2.10 -32.96
CA GLU A 295 -12.26 2.34 -33.27
C GLU A 295 -13.19 1.70 -32.22
N GLN A 296 -12.92 0.46 -31.80
CA GLN A 296 -13.67 -0.19 -30.73
C GLN A 296 -13.54 0.53 -29.39
N GLN A 297 -12.34 1.03 -29.04
CA GLN A 297 -12.11 1.81 -27.83
C GLN A 297 -12.88 3.14 -27.88
N ALA A 298 -12.78 3.90 -28.97
CA ALA A 298 -13.54 5.16 -29.15
C ALA A 298 -15.07 4.93 -29.08
N ALA A 299 -15.56 3.79 -29.59
CA ALA A 299 -16.95 3.39 -29.47
C ALA A 299 -17.37 3.03 -28.03
N GLN A 300 -16.48 2.42 -27.24
CA GLN A 300 -16.71 2.17 -25.81
C GLN A 300 -16.67 3.46 -24.98
N GLU A 301 -15.70 4.35 -25.23
CA GLU A 301 -15.58 5.65 -24.56
C GLU A 301 -16.82 6.54 -24.81
N LYS A 302 -17.31 6.60 -26.06
CA LYS A 302 -18.58 7.29 -26.39
C LYS A 302 -19.78 6.69 -25.64
N LYS A 303 -19.81 5.37 -25.39
CA LYS A 303 -20.85 4.72 -24.58
C LYS A 303 -20.69 5.01 -23.08
N ALA A 304 -19.46 5.04 -22.57
CA ALA A 304 -19.14 5.37 -21.18
C ALA A 304 -19.48 6.84 -20.84
N ALA A 305 -19.14 7.78 -21.71
CA ALA A 305 -19.47 9.20 -21.57
C ALA A 305 -20.99 9.44 -21.50
N LYS A 306 -21.78 8.77 -22.36
CA LYS A 306 -23.25 8.81 -22.30
C LYS A 306 -23.80 8.27 -20.98
N ARG A 307 -23.24 7.17 -20.46
CA ARG A 307 -23.63 6.61 -19.14
C ARG A 307 -23.30 7.57 -17.99
N LEU A 308 -22.09 8.16 -17.97
CA LEU A 308 -21.67 9.11 -16.94
C LEU A 308 -22.54 10.39 -16.92
N LYS A 309 -22.97 10.91 -18.07
CA LYS A 309 -23.90 12.05 -18.12
C LYS A 309 -25.24 11.70 -17.45
N LEU A 310 -25.84 10.56 -17.82
CA LEU A 310 -27.13 10.10 -17.29
C LEU A 310 -27.06 9.74 -15.80
N GLU A 311 -25.91 9.26 -15.31
CA GLU A 311 -25.67 9.03 -13.88
C GLU A 311 -25.63 10.36 -13.09
N ARG A 312 -24.91 11.38 -13.59
CA ARG A 312 -24.87 12.72 -12.97
C ARG A 312 -26.26 13.37 -12.92
N GLU A 313 -27.05 13.25 -13.98
CA GLU A 313 -28.43 13.74 -14.02
C GLU A 313 -29.32 13.04 -12.98
N ARG A 314 -29.16 11.72 -12.79
CA ARG A 314 -29.84 10.97 -11.72
C ARG A 314 -29.41 11.40 -10.32
N GLN A 315 -28.12 11.64 -10.09
CA GLN A 315 -27.59 12.12 -8.81
C GLN A 315 -28.16 13.51 -8.47
N ALA A 316 -28.09 14.47 -9.39
CA ALA A 316 -28.67 15.80 -9.20
C ALA A 316 -30.21 15.78 -8.97
N ALA A 317 -30.92 14.84 -9.59
CA ALA A 317 -32.36 14.64 -9.36
C ALA A 317 -32.66 14.03 -7.97
N GLN A 318 -31.78 13.15 -7.45
CA GLN A 318 -31.88 12.63 -6.08
C GLN A 318 -31.55 13.69 -5.04
N GLU A 319 -30.50 14.49 -5.23
CA GLU A 319 -30.11 15.60 -4.35
C GLU A 319 -31.24 16.64 -4.24
N LYS A 320 -31.85 17.04 -5.36
CA LYS A 320 -33.02 17.94 -5.36
C LYS A 320 -34.22 17.37 -4.59
N LYS A 321 -34.43 16.04 -4.59
CA LYS A 321 -35.47 15.38 -3.78
C LYS A 321 -35.09 15.33 -2.30
N ALA A 322 -33.83 15.06 -1.97
CA ALA A 322 -33.33 15.04 -0.59
C ALA A 322 -33.40 16.43 0.06
N ALA A 323 -32.98 17.48 -0.64
CA ALA A 323 -33.04 18.86 -0.16
C ALA A 323 -34.49 19.31 0.15
N LYS A 324 -35.46 18.94 -0.68
CA LYS A 324 -36.89 19.20 -0.42
C LYS A 324 -37.39 18.48 0.85
N ARG A 325 -36.98 17.23 1.08
CA ARG A 325 -37.31 16.49 2.33
C ARG A 325 -36.71 17.16 3.56
N LEU A 326 -35.42 17.50 3.53
CA LEU A 326 -34.72 18.17 4.63
C LEU A 326 -35.33 19.53 5.01
N LYS A 327 -35.86 20.29 4.05
CA LYS A 327 -36.57 21.56 4.32
C LYS A 327 -37.86 21.29 5.10
N LEU A 328 -38.68 20.34 4.65
CA LEU A 328 -39.96 19.99 5.26
C LEU A 328 -39.79 19.35 6.64
N GLU A 329 -38.76 18.52 6.83
CA GLU A 329 -38.38 17.94 8.12
C GLU A 329 -37.97 19.02 9.15
N ARG A 330 -37.17 20.01 8.73
CA ARG A 330 -36.81 21.16 9.58
C ARG A 330 -38.03 22.04 9.93
N GLU A 331 -38.94 22.25 8.98
CA GLU A 331 -40.19 22.97 9.23
C GLU A 331 -41.08 22.21 10.24
N GLN A 332 -41.19 20.89 10.11
CA GLN A 332 -41.90 20.06 11.08
C GLN A 332 -41.26 20.15 12.46
N GLN A 333 -39.94 19.98 12.59
CA GLN A 333 -39.22 20.09 13.87
C GLN A 333 -39.47 21.46 14.53
N ALA A 334 -39.35 22.56 13.78
CA ALA A 334 -39.60 23.91 14.29
C ALA A 334 -41.06 24.12 14.78
N THR A 335 -42.04 23.37 14.26
CA THR A 335 -43.40 23.38 14.82
C THR A 335 -43.55 22.54 16.09
N GLN A 336 -42.78 21.44 16.22
CA GLN A 336 -42.72 20.65 17.45
C GLN A 336 -42.03 21.43 18.58
N ASP A 337 -40.89 22.05 18.30
CA ASP A 337 -40.13 22.86 19.26
C ASP A 337 -40.98 24.01 19.82
N LYS A 338 -41.73 24.71 18.94
CA LYS A 338 -42.69 25.75 19.35
C LYS A 338 -43.84 25.22 20.23
N LYS A 339 -44.27 23.97 20.03
CA LYS A 339 -45.27 23.31 20.91
C LYS A 339 -44.66 22.89 22.25
N ALA A 340 -43.43 22.36 22.25
CA ALA A 340 -42.70 21.97 23.46
C ALA A 340 -42.38 23.19 24.34
N ALA A 341 -41.88 24.29 23.76
CA ALA A 341 -41.60 25.53 24.49
C ALA A 341 -42.85 26.13 25.16
N LYS A 342 -44.01 26.07 24.50
CA LYS A 342 -45.30 26.48 25.11
C LYS A 342 -45.70 25.61 26.30
N ARG A 343 -45.51 24.28 26.21
CA ARG A 343 -45.76 23.35 27.32
C ARG A 343 -44.85 23.63 28.51
N LEU A 344 -43.54 23.75 28.29
CA LEU A 344 -42.55 24.06 29.33
C LEU A 344 -42.82 25.39 30.04
N LYS A 345 -43.32 26.42 29.33
CA LYS A 345 -43.70 27.69 29.95
C LYS A 345 -44.89 27.51 30.92
N PHE A 346 -45.94 26.83 30.47
CA PHE A 346 -47.14 26.55 31.27
C PHE A 346 -46.83 25.65 32.48
N GLU A 347 -45.97 24.65 32.31
CA GLU A 347 -45.52 23.74 33.37
C GLU A 347 -44.73 24.48 34.46
N ARG A 348 -43.81 25.37 34.07
CA ARG A 348 -43.09 26.26 35.01
C ARG A 348 -44.04 27.23 35.73
N GLU A 349 -45.06 27.75 35.05
CA GLU A 349 -46.09 28.60 35.66
C GLU A 349 -46.95 27.84 36.69
N GLN A 350 -47.29 26.57 36.41
CA GLN A 350 -47.94 25.71 37.40
C GLN A 350 -47.03 25.41 38.59
N GLN A 351 -45.77 25.04 38.37
CA GLN A 351 -44.83 24.76 39.46
C GLN A 351 -44.67 25.97 40.39
N ALA A 352 -44.41 27.16 39.84
CA ALA A 352 -44.31 28.39 40.61
C ALA A 352 -45.61 28.75 41.37
N ALA A 353 -46.78 28.32 40.89
CA ALA A 353 -48.05 28.45 41.60
C ALA A 353 -48.22 27.41 42.73
N GLN A 354 -47.67 26.19 42.58
CA GLN A 354 -47.60 25.20 43.66
C GLN A 354 -46.61 25.64 44.75
N ASP A 355 -45.42 26.09 44.37
CA ASP A 355 -44.38 26.55 45.30
C ASP A 355 -44.89 27.72 46.17
N LYS A 356 -45.59 28.68 45.57
CA LYS A 356 -46.27 29.78 46.28
C LYS A 356 -47.36 29.30 47.26
N LYS A 357 -48.04 28.19 46.98
CA LYS A 357 -49.01 27.58 47.91
C LYS A 357 -48.29 26.83 49.04
N ALA A 358 -47.22 26.10 48.74
CA ALA A 358 -46.40 25.39 49.72
C ALA A 358 -45.74 26.37 50.71
N ALA A 359 -45.11 27.44 50.23
CA ALA A 359 -44.49 28.47 51.07
C ALA A 359 -45.48 29.14 52.03
N LYS A 360 -46.72 29.40 51.57
CA LYS A 360 -47.79 29.93 52.43
C LYS A 360 -48.20 28.95 53.54
N ARG A 361 -48.29 27.65 53.24
CA ARG A 361 -48.57 26.60 54.25
C ARG A 361 -47.44 26.53 55.28
N LEU A 362 -46.18 26.48 54.84
CA LEU A 362 -45.00 26.43 55.71
C LEU A 362 -44.88 27.63 56.66
N LYS A 363 -45.30 28.83 56.23
CA LYS A 363 -45.34 30.02 57.10
C LYS A 363 -46.42 29.87 58.20
N LEU A 364 -47.62 29.44 57.81
CA LEU A 364 -48.76 29.27 58.71
C LEU A 364 -48.51 28.15 59.73
N GLU A 365 -47.89 27.05 59.30
CA GLU A 365 -47.42 25.94 60.14
C GLU A 365 -46.40 26.39 61.20
N LYS A 366 -45.40 27.20 60.81
CA LYS A 366 -44.43 27.80 61.74
C LYS A 366 -45.09 28.77 62.75
N GLU A 367 -46.08 29.54 62.31
CA GLU A 367 -46.85 30.43 63.19
C GLU A 367 -47.72 29.63 64.19
N GLN A 368 -48.31 28.51 63.75
CA GLN A 368 -49.03 27.58 64.62
C GLN A 368 -48.09 26.92 65.65
N GLN A 369 -46.92 26.44 65.22
CA GLN A 369 -45.93 25.85 66.14
C GLN A 369 -45.49 26.87 67.21
N ALA A 370 -45.08 28.07 66.80
CA ALA A 370 -44.68 29.12 67.74
C ALA A 370 -45.83 29.55 68.70
N ALA A 371 -47.09 29.39 68.31
CA ALA A 371 -48.25 29.59 69.17
C ALA A 371 -48.48 28.42 70.15
N GLN A 372 -48.15 27.18 69.77
CA GLN A 372 -48.14 26.02 70.67
C GLN A 372 -46.99 26.13 71.68
N ASP A 373 -45.79 26.47 71.24
CA ASP A 373 -44.59 26.62 72.09
C ASP A 373 -44.83 27.69 73.18
N LYS A 374 -45.44 28.83 72.81
CA LYS A 374 -45.85 29.87 73.76
C LYS A 374 -46.91 29.40 74.78
N LYS A 375 -47.78 28.46 74.42
CA LYS A 375 -48.75 27.84 75.36
C LYS A 375 -48.04 26.84 76.28
N ALA A 376 -47.13 26.02 75.75
CA ALA A 376 -46.33 25.07 76.52
C ALA A 376 -45.43 25.79 77.56
N ALA A 377 -44.73 26.85 77.16
CA ALA A 377 -43.89 27.65 78.06
C ALA A 377 -44.69 28.29 79.20
N LYS A 378 -45.92 28.76 78.93
CA LYS A 378 -46.83 29.27 79.98
C LYS A 378 -47.28 28.17 80.95
N ARG A 379 -47.58 26.96 80.46
CA ARG A 379 -47.90 25.80 81.31
C ARG A 379 -46.73 25.42 82.22
N LEU A 380 -45.53 25.27 81.66
CA LEU A 380 -44.31 24.94 82.41
C LEU A 380 -43.96 25.98 83.49
N LYS A 381 -44.25 27.27 83.27
CA LYS A 381 -44.07 28.30 84.32
C LYS A 381 -45.06 28.11 85.46
N LEU A 382 -46.34 27.91 85.14
CA LEU A 382 -47.42 27.74 86.11
C LEU A 382 -47.23 26.45 86.93
N GLU A 383 -46.78 25.37 86.28
CA GLU A 383 -46.40 24.10 86.91
C GLU A 383 -45.22 24.27 87.90
N LYS A 384 -44.17 25.01 87.52
CA LYS A 384 -43.07 25.35 88.44
C LYS A 384 -43.51 26.22 89.62
N GLU A 385 -44.44 27.15 89.41
CA GLU A 385 -45.03 27.96 90.48
C GLU A 385 -45.89 27.12 91.44
N GLN A 386 -46.65 26.15 90.91
CA GLN A 386 -47.39 25.18 91.71
C GLN A 386 -46.44 24.27 92.50
N GLN A 387 -45.37 23.74 91.90
CA GLN A 387 -44.38 22.92 92.60
C GLN A 387 -43.73 23.71 93.75
N ALA A 388 -43.23 24.92 93.48
CA ALA A 388 -42.65 25.77 94.52
C ALA A 388 -43.64 26.13 95.65
N ALA A 389 -44.95 26.15 95.38
CA ALA A 389 -45.98 26.32 96.40
C ALA A 389 -46.24 25.02 97.20
N GLN A 390 -46.10 23.84 96.60
CA GLN A 390 -46.12 22.55 97.30
C GLN A 390 -44.87 22.40 98.19
N ASP A 391 -43.68 22.70 97.66
CA ASP A 391 -42.40 22.62 98.39
C ASP A 391 -42.43 23.53 99.64
N LYS A 392 -42.96 24.75 99.51
CA LYS A 392 -43.18 25.67 100.65
C LYS A 392 -44.17 25.11 101.69
N LYS A 393 -45.19 24.35 101.29
CA LYS A 393 -46.11 23.66 102.22
C LYS A 393 -45.42 22.47 102.90
N ALA A 394 -44.64 21.68 102.16
CA ALA A 394 -43.86 20.56 102.70
C ALA A 394 -42.80 21.04 103.71
N ALA A 395 -42.03 22.08 103.38
CA ALA A 395 -41.05 22.68 104.28
C ALA A 395 -41.66 23.25 105.57
N LYS A 396 -42.89 23.81 105.50
CA LYS A 396 -43.64 24.22 106.71
C LYS A 396 -44.04 23.01 107.56
N ARG A 397 -44.55 21.93 106.96
CA ARG A 397 -44.87 20.69 107.68
C ARG A 397 -43.64 20.09 108.36
N LEU A 398 -42.51 19.98 107.64
CA LEU A 398 -41.24 19.48 108.18
C LEU A 398 -40.70 20.31 109.35
N LYS A 399 -40.89 21.64 109.35
CA LYS A 399 -40.54 22.47 110.52
C LYS A 399 -41.45 22.18 111.72
N LEU A 400 -42.75 22.07 111.50
CA LEU A 400 -43.75 21.84 112.54
C LEU A 400 -43.58 20.44 113.16
N GLU A 401 -43.33 19.43 112.34
CA GLU A 401 -43.00 18.07 112.79
C GLU A 401 -41.68 18.03 113.59
N LYS A 402 -40.64 18.78 113.18
CA LYS A 402 -39.41 18.90 113.96
C LYS A 402 -39.60 19.60 115.30
N GLN A 403 -40.54 20.55 115.41
CA GLN A 403 -40.92 21.15 116.69
C GLN A 403 -41.68 20.14 117.58
N GLN A 404 -42.56 19.31 116.99
CA GLN A 404 -43.29 18.25 117.69
C GLN A 404 -42.43 17.06 118.14
N ARG A 405 -41.20 16.92 117.61
CA ARG A 405 -40.20 15.91 118.03
C ARG A 405 -39.15 16.47 119.01
N ALA A 406 -39.30 17.73 119.44
CA ALA A 406 -38.35 18.44 120.31
C ALA A 406 -39.02 18.97 121.60
N ALA A 407 -40.22 18.47 121.88
CA ALA A 407 -40.99 18.62 123.12
C ALA A 407 -41.45 17.22 123.56
#